data_AF-A0A7Y1GH48-F1
#
_entry.id   AF-A0A7Y1GH48-F1
#
_cell.length_a   1.000
_cell.length_b   1.000
_cell.length_c   1.000
_cell.angle_alpha   90.00
_cell.angle_beta   90.00
_cell.angle_gamma   90.00
#
_symmetry.space_group_name_H-M   'P 1'
#
loop_
_entity.id
_entity.type
_entity.pdbx_description
1 polymer ?
#
loop_
_entity_poly.entity_id
_entity_poly.type
_entity_poly.pdbx_seq_one_letter_code
_entity_poly.pdbx_strand_id
1 'polypeptide(L)'
;MLESNRTITLSGEQALQALAELEFVLISLHKMGAYYRDKPVADYQRATTDFIDNQQVTQRLAQVRRILSEPFDHTLGEDDMDDIERHVQGLELWRPE
;
A
#
# COMPACT_ATOMS: atom_id res chain seq x y z
N MET A 1 10.53 -18.75 2.96
CA MET A 1 10.48 -18.36 1.55
C MET A 1 10.75 -19.56 0.67
N LEU A 2 9.76 -19.91 -0.17
CA LEU A 2 9.89 -20.89 -1.25
C LEU A 2 10.98 -20.44 -2.22
N GLU A 3 11.66 -21.40 -2.86
CA GLU A 3 12.69 -21.09 -3.87
C GLU A 3 12.11 -20.28 -5.03
N SER A 4 10.88 -20.58 -5.45
CA SER A 4 10.13 -19.84 -6.49
C SER A 4 9.89 -18.37 -6.14
N ASN A 5 9.75 -18.04 -4.84
CA ASN A 5 9.48 -16.69 -4.36
C ASN A 5 10.74 -15.84 -4.15
N ARG A 6 11.95 -16.42 -4.27
CA ARG A 6 13.20 -15.64 -4.13
C ARG A 6 13.38 -14.60 -5.23
N THR A 7 12.82 -14.85 -6.40
CA THR A 7 12.82 -13.93 -7.53
C THR A 7 11.43 -13.87 -8.13
N ILE A 8 10.80 -12.71 -8.04
CA ILE A 8 9.54 -12.42 -8.73
C ILE A 8 9.80 -11.58 -9.98
N THR A 9 8.97 -11.73 -11.00
CA THR A 9 9.05 -10.92 -12.23
C THR A 9 7.74 -10.16 -12.43
N LEU A 10 7.86 -8.87 -12.71
CA LEU A 10 6.75 -8.02 -13.13
C LEU A 10 6.99 -7.57 -14.58
N SER A 11 5.92 -7.49 -15.36
CA SER A 11 6.00 -6.77 -16.63
C SER A 11 6.24 -5.27 -16.36
N GLY A 12 6.82 -4.58 -17.34
CA GLY A 12 6.98 -3.13 -17.24
C GLY A 12 5.65 -2.40 -17.04
N GLU A 13 4.56 -2.89 -17.65
CA GLU A 13 3.22 -2.33 -17.50
C GLU A 13 2.67 -2.51 -16.09
N GLN A 14 2.81 -3.70 -15.50
CA GLN A 14 2.43 -3.94 -14.11
C GLN A 14 3.21 -3.03 -13.15
N ALA A 15 4.52 -2.92 -13.34
CA ALA A 15 5.37 -2.05 -12.53
C ALA A 15 4.97 -0.57 -12.65
N LEU A 16 4.74 -0.09 -13.88
CA LEU A 16 4.30 1.29 -14.12
C LEU A 16 2.92 1.58 -13.53
N GLN A 17 1.99 0.63 -13.61
CA GLN A 17 0.66 0.77 -13.03
C GLN A 17 0.73 0.87 -11.49
N ALA A 18 1.52 0.01 -10.85
CA ALA A 18 1.73 0.10 -9.40
C ALA A 18 2.38 1.42 -8.99
N LEU A 19 3.42 1.86 -9.73
CA LEU A 19 4.10 3.13 -9.47
C LEU A 19 3.16 4.33 -9.65
N ALA A 20 2.31 4.34 -10.67
CA ALA A 20 1.37 5.44 -10.90
C ALA A 20 0.40 5.63 -9.72
N GLU A 21 -0.12 4.54 -9.17
CA GLU A 21 -1.00 4.58 -7.99
C GLU A 21 -0.25 5.06 -6.73
N LEU A 22 0.99 4.60 -6.52
CA LEU A 22 1.83 5.06 -5.41
C LEU A 22 2.16 6.55 -5.52
N GLU A 23 2.57 7.01 -6.70
CA GLU A 23 2.93 8.41 -6.94
C GLU A 23 1.71 9.33 -6.79
N PHE A 24 0.53 8.91 -7.25
CA PHE A 24 -0.70 9.67 -7.03
C PHE A 24 -0.93 9.94 -5.53
N VAL A 25 -0.79 8.92 -4.68
CA VAL A 25 -0.98 9.06 -3.24
C VAL A 25 0.13 9.91 -2.62
N LEU A 26 1.40 9.57 -2.87
CA LEU A 26 2.56 10.23 -2.26
C LEU A 26 2.67 11.71 -2.62
N ILE A 27 2.57 12.03 -3.92
CA ILE A 27 2.66 13.42 -4.40
C ILE A 27 1.49 14.24 -3.88
N SER A 28 0.27 13.70 -3.85
CA SER A 28 -0.90 14.41 -3.35
C SER A 28 -0.76 14.72 -1.86
N LEU A 29 -0.43 13.72 -1.04
CA LEU A 29 -0.22 13.92 0.40
C LEU A 29 0.91 14.91 0.70
N HIS A 30 2.00 14.87 -0.08
CA HIS A 30 3.10 15.83 0.04
C HIS A 30 2.62 17.26 -0.25
N LYS A 31 1.87 17.47 -1.35
CA LYS A 31 1.31 18.78 -1.71
C LYS A 31 0.32 19.29 -0.66
N MET A 32 -0.52 18.41 -0.11
CA MET A 32 -1.42 18.76 0.97
C MET A 32 -0.66 19.21 2.22
N GLY A 33 0.34 18.43 2.66
CA GLY A 33 1.19 18.81 3.79
C GLY A 33 1.92 20.14 3.57
N ALA A 34 2.40 20.41 2.36
CA ALA A 34 3.00 21.69 2.01
C ALA A 34 1.98 22.85 2.09
N TYR A 35 0.78 22.67 1.54
CA TYR A 35 -0.27 23.70 1.53
C TYR A 35 -0.80 24.05 2.93
N TYR A 36 -0.95 23.05 3.80
CA TYR A 36 -1.51 23.23 5.14
C TYR A 36 -0.46 23.55 6.23
N ARG A 37 0.82 23.72 5.87
CA ARG A 37 1.93 23.94 6.82
C ARG A 37 1.65 25.05 7.86
N ASP A 38 1.11 26.18 7.41
CA ASP A 38 0.84 27.35 8.25
C ASP A 38 -0.67 27.53 8.53
N LYS A 39 -1.42 26.43 8.52
CA LYS A 39 -2.89 26.40 8.69
C LYS A 39 -3.29 25.59 9.93
N PRO A 40 -4.54 25.71 10.41
CA PRO A 40 -5.02 24.90 11.53
C PRO A 40 -4.87 23.41 11.24
N VAL A 41 -4.34 22.67 12.21
CA VAL A 41 -4.13 21.21 12.11
C VAL A 41 -5.45 20.48 11.83
N ALA A 42 -6.55 20.94 12.40
CA ALA A 42 -7.88 20.37 12.18
C ALA A 42 -8.31 20.44 10.70
N ASP A 43 -7.90 21.49 9.97
CA ASP A 43 -8.22 21.62 8.55
C ASP A 43 -7.41 20.66 7.69
N TYR A 44 -6.13 20.47 8.02
CA TYR A 44 -5.28 19.45 7.40
C TYR A 44 -5.83 18.04 7.62
N GLN A 45 -6.16 17.70 8.87
CA GLN A 45 -6.72 16.40 9.24
C GLN A 45 -7.99 16.11 8.46
N ARG A 46 -8.95 17.05 8.44
CA ARG A 46 -10.19 16.92 7.66
C ARG A 46 -9.90 16.75 6.18
N ALA A 47 -9.06 17.60 5.59
CA ALA A 47 -8.73 17.53 4.17
C ALA A 47 -8.06 16.20 3.79
N THR A 48 -7.17 15.67 4.63
CA THR A 48 -6.51 14.38 4.40
C THR A 48 -7.47 13.20 4.54
N THR A 49 -8.37 13.21 5.52
CA THR A 49 -9.45 12.21 5.60
C THR A 49 -10.34 12.26 4.37
N ASP A 50 -10.81 13.46 3.97
CA ASP A 50 -11.61 13.64 2.77
C ASP A 50 -10.88 13.17 1.51
N PHE A 51 -9.57 13.40 1.41
CA PHE A 51 -8.77 12.91 0.29
C PHE A 51 -8.68 11.37 0.28
N ILE A 52 -8.41 10.75 1.43
CA ILE A 52 -8.32 9.28 1.56
C ILE A 52 -9.62 8.64 1.09
N ASP A 53 -10.76 9.15 1.56
CA ASP A 53 -12.08 8.60 1.25
C ASP A 53 -12.49 8.90 -0.20
N ASN A 54 -12.46 10.17 -0.61
CA ASN A 54 -12.96 10.59 -1.93
C ASN A 54 -12.07 10.12 -3.09
N GLN A 55 -10.76 10.00 -2.86
CA GLN A 55 -9.83 9.51 -3.88
C GLN A 55 -9.57 8.00 -3.78
N GLN A 56 -10.28 7.31 -2.88
CA GLN A 56 -10.24 5.85 -2.74
C GLN A 56 -8.80 5.34 -2.51
N VAL A 57 -8.05 6.00 -1.63
CA VAL A 57 -6.63 5.72 -1.41
C VAL A 57 -6.42 4.27 -0.96
N THR A 58 -7.31 3.73 -0.13
CA THR A 58 -7.21 2.33 0.33
C THR A 58 -7.40 1.34 -0.82
N GLN A 59 -8.31 1.60 -1.76
CA GLN A 59 -8.51 0.78 -2.96
C GLN A 59 -7.29 0.86 -3.89
N ARG A 60 -6.70 2.05 -4.07
CA ARG A 60 -5.47 2.24 -4.86
C ARG A 60 -4.31 1.44 -4.27
N LEU A 61 -4.11 1.51 -2.96
CA LEU A 61 -3.07 0.71 -2.28
C LEU A 61 -3.36 -0.79 -2.34
N ALA A 62 -4.64 -1.21 -2.31
CA ALA A 62 -5.01 -2.61 -2.50
C ALA A 62 -4.69 -3.09 -3.93
N GLN A 63 -4.86 -2.25 -4.94
CA GLN A 63 -4.46 -2.55 -6.32
C GLN A 63 -2.95 -2.69 -6.44
N VAL A 64 -2.17 -1.79 -5.84
CA VAL A 64 -0.70 -1.93 -5.76
C VAL A 64 -0.32 -3.24 -5.10
N ARG A 65 -0.89 -3.55 -3.93
CA ARG A 65 -0.66 -4.80 -3.22
C ARG A 65 -0.92 -6.00 -4.12
N ARG A 66 -2.06 -6.02 -4.83
CA ARG A 66 -2.42 -7.10 -5.75
C ARG A 66 -1.36 -7.29 -6.84
N ILE A 67 -0.95 -6.21 -7.50
CA ILE A 67 0.07 -6.27 -8.57
C ILE A 67 1.37 -6.85 -8.05
N LEU A 68 1.81 -6.41 -6.86
CA LEU A 68 3.07 -6.85 -6.26
C LEU A 68 2.99 -8.29 -5.73
N SER A 69 1.83 -8.73 -5.25
CA SER A 69 1.65 -10.08 -4.70
C SER A 69 1.33 -11.13 -5.74
N GLU A 70 0.71 -10.77 -6.87
CA GLU A 70 0.27 -11.71 -7.90
C GLU A 70 1.34 -12.68 -8.42
N PRO A 71 2.63 -12.29 -8.57
CA PRO A 71 3.67 -13.23 -9.02
C PRO A 71 4.17 -14.22 -7.96
N PHE A 72 3.72 -14.11 -6.70
CA PHE A 72 4.13 -15.03 -5.65
C PHE A 72 3.42 -16.38 -5.78
N ASP A 73 4.16 -17.43 -5.44
CA ASP A 73 3.62 -18.73 -5.10
C ASP A 73 3.01 -18.67 -3.69
N HIS A 74 1.70 -18.92 -3.60
CA HIS A 74 0.91 -18.87 -2.38
C HIS A 74 0.74 -20.26 -1.73
N THR A 75 1.58 -21.24 -2.07
CA THR A 75 1.58 -22.54 -1.41
C THR A 75 1.91 -22.35 0.07
N LEU A 76 1.03 -22.84 0.94
CA LEU A 76 1.17 -22.72 2.40
C LEU A 76 2.26 -23.65 2.95
N GLY A 77 2.99 -23.17 3.95
CA GLY A 77 3.95 -23.96 4.72
C GLY A 77 3.30 -24.80 5.82
N GLU A 78 4.13 -25.45 6.64
CA GLU A 78 3.67 -26.22 7.81
C GLU A 78 2.98 -25.37 8.88
N ASP A 79 3.20 -24.05 8.86
CA ASP A 79 2.61 -23.05 9.75
C ASP A 79 1.30 -22.45 9.21
N ASP A 80 0.75 -23.03 8.13
CA ASP A 80 -0.49 -22.58 7.46
C ASP A 80 -0.43 -21.13 6.94
N MET A 81 0.78 -20.65 6.64
CA MET A 81 1.01 -19.31 6.10
C MET A 81 1.80 -19.36 4.79
N ASP A 82 1.45 -18.46 3.87
CA ASP A 82 2.30 -18.16 2.72
C ASP A 82 3.49 -17.25 3.11
N ASP A 83 4.38 -17.00 2.15
CA ASP A 83 5.57 -16.18 2.41
C ASP A 83 5.27 -14.70 2.68
N ILE A 84 4.19 -14.15 2.13
CA ILE A 84 3.76 -12.77 2.37
C ILE A 84 3.17 -12.66 3.77
N GLU A 85 2.25 -13.55 4.14
CA GLU A 85 1.63 -13.64 5.46
C GLU A 85 2.68 -13.77 6.55
N ARG A 86 3.63 -14.70 6.38
CA ARG A 86 4.75 -14.88 7.31
C ARG A 86 5.61 -13.62 7.43
N HIS A 87 5.81 -12.87 6.35
CA HIS A 87 6.58 -11.63 6.37
C HIS A 87 5.86 -10.49 7.09
N VAL A 88 4.54 -10.40 6.97
CA VAL A 88 3.73 -9.30 7.56
C VAL A 88 3.13 -9.62 8.92
N GLN A 89 3.23 -10.86 9.40
CA GLN A 89 2.64 -11.31 10.67
C GLN A 89 3.05 -10.44 11.88
N GLY A 90 4.26 -9.90 11.87
CA GLY A 90 4.79 -9.05 12.94
C GLY A 90 4.36 -7.58 12.89
N LEU A 91 3.54 -7.17 11.92
CA LEU A 91 3.10 -5.79 11.81
C LEU A 91 2.10 -5.44 12.92
N GLU A 92 2.40 -4.40 13.69
CA GLU A 92 1.46 -3.79 14.63
C GLU A 92 0.41 -2.98 13.86
N LEU A 93 -0.72 -3.62 13.56
CA LEU A 93 -1.86 -2.97 12.90
C LEU A 93 -2.65 -2.12 13.90
N TRP A 94 -3.12 -0.97 13.44
CA TRP A 94 -4.05 -0.13 14.20
C TRP A 94 -5.31 -0.92 14.59
N ARG A 95 -5.80 -0.69 15.81
CA ARG A 95 -7.03 -1.29 16.35
C ARG A 95 -7.84 -0.20 17.05
N PRO A 96 -9.19 -0.28 17.02
CA PRO A 96 -10.01 0.58 17.84
C PRO A 96 -9.73 0.34 19.33
N GLU A 97 -9.80 1.40 20.14
CA GLU A 97 -9.82 1.31 21.61
C GLU A 97 -11.14 0.75 22.13
#